data_AF-A0A661WL38-F1
#
_entry.id   AF-A0A661WL38-F1
#
_cell.length_a   1.000
_cell.length_b   1.000
_cell.length_c   1.000
_cell.angle_alpha   90.00
_cell.angle_beta   90.00
_cell.angle_gamma   90.00
#
_symmetry.space_group_name_H-M   'P 1'
#
loop_
_entity.id
_entity.type
_entity.pdbx_description
1 polymer ?
#
loop_
_entity_poly.entity_id
_entity_poly.type
_entity_poly.pdbx_seq_one_letter_code
_entity_poly.pdbx_strand_id
1 'polypeptide(L)'
;MADEKLDQIKKLLRSSKSEEIHQGLVMIRESLPTINEEAARPLFEMVSTLFHIDILDHPEHAYVLDEAVSLVADFGEFVIPILLDDLDAGDMKAQLTIGHAFGRVGEPALEPLLESFKCEESEECRIFLVYAMGKIRSPRVLEAFEHVLLAAKSENLELRDTAIRALGSFVELIDPANLPAEYKKDMLEAIRVNLADSSAGVRSKAIRSYGKLARHGHLTKEEKQVCKTTCELLLGVDDQYDWDRAYIVRKEAQQALDCLEGCED
;
A
#
# COMPACT_ATOMS: atom_id res chain seq x y z
N MET A 1 -15.95 12.03 35.37
CA MET A 1 -16.60 12.07 34.05
C MET A 1 -15.62 11.86 32.90
N ALA A 2 -14.65 12.74 32.63
CA ALA A 2 -13.67 12.50 31.55
C ALA A 2 -12.79 11.26 31.82
N ASP A 3 -12.23 11.14 33.03
CA ASP A 3 -11.41 9.99 33.43
C ASP A 3 -12.20 8.67 33.47
N GLU A 4 -13.45 8.69 33.95
CA GLU A 4 -14.31 7.50 33.97
C GLU A 4 -14.64 6.99 32.56
N LYS A 5 -14.86 7.89 31.60
CA LYS A 5 -15.10 7.52 30.20
C LYS A 5 -13.84 6.93 29.57
N LEU A 6 -12.68 7.52 29.85
CA LEU A 6 -11.39 7.01 29.37
C LEU A 6 -11.09 5.61 29.94
N ASP A 7 -11.32 5.40 31.24
CA ASP A 7 -11.17 4.10 31.90
C ASP A 7 -12.12 3.05 31.31
N GLN A 8 -13.35 3.45 30.97
CA GLN A 8 -14.30 2.57 30.30
C GLN A 8 -13.82 2.17 28.90
N ILE A 9 -13.37 3.13 28.08
CA ILE A 9 -12.80 2.86 26.74
C ILE A 9 -11.61 1.91 26.84
N LYS A 10 -10.70 2.19 27.77
CA LYS A 10 -9.51 1.36 28.03
C LYS A 10 -9.88 -0.08 28.40
N LYS A 11 -10.91 -0.27 29.22
CA LYS A 11 -11.41 -1.60 29.58
C LYS A 11 -11.97 -2.34 28.36
N LEU A 12 -12.72 -1.65 27.51
CA LEU A 12 -13.35 -2.21 26.31
C LEU A 12 -12.30 -2.64 25.27
N LEU A 13 -11.32 -1.77 24.97
CA LEU A 13 -10.27 -2.07 23.98
C LEU A 13 -9.30 -3.18 24.40
N ARG A 14 -9.20 -3.47 25.70
CA ARG A 14 -8.38 -4.59 26.23
C ARG A 14 -9.14 -5.92 26.30
N SER A 15 -10.40 -5.94 25.90
CA SER A 15 -11.19 -7.17 25.90
C SER A 15 -10.69 -8.15 24.86
N SER A 16 -10.86 -9.45 25.14
CA SER A 16 -10.68 -10.50 24.14
C SER A 16 -11.92 -10.71 23.27
N LYS A 17 -13.00 -9.95 23.47
CA LYS A 17 -14.22 -10.04 22.65
C LYS A 17 -14.28 -8.89 21.66
N SER A 18 -14.44 -9.21 20.39
CA SER A 18 -14.54 -8.20 19.32
C SER A 18 -15.71 -7.24 19.53
N GLU A 19 -16.83 -7.68 20.11
CA GLU A 19 -17.98 -6.82 20.37
C GLU A 19 -17.67 -5.74 21.42
N GLU A 20 -16.84 -6.06 22.41
CA GLU A 20 -16.42 -5.10 23.43
C GLU A 20 -15.37 -4.13 22.85
N ILE A 21 -14.43 -4.62 22.03
CA ILE A 21 -13.48 -3.75 21.31
C ILE A 21 -14.23 -2.77 20.39
N HIS A 22 -15.19 -3.27 19.60
CA HIS A 22 -16.07 -2.48 18.74
C HIS A 22 -16.78 -1.37 19.54
N GLN A 23 -17.37 -1.69 20.69
CA GLN A 23 -17.99 -0.68 21.56
C GLN A 23 -16.98 0.40 22.00
N GLY A 24 -15.75 0.01 22.32
CA GLY A 24 -14.67 0.96 22.64
C GLY A 24 -14.35 1.89 21.47
N LEU A 25 -14.22 1.35 20.25
CA LEU A 25 -13.96 2.12 19.03
C LEU A 25 -15.10 3.09 18.70
N VAL A 26 -16.36 2.66 18.85
CA VAL A 26 -17.55 3.53 18.68
C VAL A 26 -17.53 4.67 19.70
N MET A 27 -17.24 4.38 20.97
CA MET A 27 -17.14 5.42 22.01
C MET A 27 -16.04 6.45 21.72
N ILE A 28 -14.90 6.02 21.16
CA ILE A 28 -13.85 6.94 20.72
C ILE A 28 -14.38 7.82 19.59
N ARG A 29 -14.94 7.22 18.53
CA ARG A 29 -15.48 7.94 17.37
C ARG A 29 -16.48 9.02 17.76
N GLU A 30 -17.39 8.71 18.68
CA GLU A 30 -18.38 9.68 19.19
C GLU A 30 -17.75 10.80 20.02
N SER A 31 -16.57 10.59 20.60
CA SER A 31 -15.87 11.57 21.43
C SER A 31 -15.00 12.52 20.61
N LEU A 32 -14.42 12.05 19.50
CA LEU A 32 -13.45 12.81 18.69
C LEU A 32 -13.92 14.23 18.29
N PRO A 33 -15.18 14.46 17.85
CA PRO A 33 -15.64 15.79 17.46
C PRO A 33 -15.67 16.82 18.60
N THR A 34 -15.56 16.38 19.86
CA THR A 34 -15.73 17.22 21.06
C THR A 34 -14.43 17.48 21.82
N ILE A 35 -13.33 16.85 21.43
CA ILE A 35 -12.05 16.91 22.15
C ILE A 35 -10.96 17.52 21.26
N ASN A 36 -9.92 18.05 21.89
CA ASN A 36 -8.73 18.55 21.18
C ASN A 36 -7.69 17.43 20.97
N GLU A 37 -6.62 17.72 20.23
CA GLU A 37 -5.54 16.76 19.93
C GLU A 37 -4.86 16.22 21.20
N GLU A 38 -4.69 17.05 22.23
CA GLU A 38 -4.09 16.64 23.51
C GLU A 38 -4.92 15.54 24.19
N ALA A 39 -6.25 15.70 24.21
CA ALA A 39 -7.16 14.71 24.76
C ALA A 39 -7.38 13.51 23.80
N ALA A 40 -7.18 13.69 22.50
CA ALA A 40 -7.31 12.62 21.50
C ALA A 40 -6.08 11.71 21.48
N ARG A 41 -4.89 12.21 21.80
CA ARG A 41 -3.63 11.43 21.77
C ARG A 41 -3.69 10.12 22.58
N PRO A 42 -4.13 10.09 23.86
CA PRO A 42 -4.25 8.84 24.61
C PRO A 42 -5.27 7.87 23.99
N LEU A 43 -6.32 8.37 23.33
CA LEU A 43 -7.28 7.52 22.62
C LEU A 43 -6.63 6.88 21.39
N PHE A 44 -5.84 7.65 20.65
CA PHE A 44 -5.10 7.16 19.49
C PHE A 44 -4.08 6.10 19.89
N GLU A 45 -3.31 6.32 20.96
CA GLU A 45 -2.35 5.34 21.49
C GLU A 45 -3.05 4.02 21.86
N MET A 46 -4.26 4.06 22.40
CA MET A 46 -5.01 2.83 22.65
C MET A 46 -5.47 2.14 21.36
N VAL A 47 -5.87 2.91 20.34
CA VAL A 47 -6.25 2.37 19.03
C VAL A 47 -5.04 1.73 18.33
N SER A 48 -3.85 2.36 18.38
CA SER A 48 -2.65 1.83 17.71
C SER A 48 -2.21 0.48 18.29
N THR A 49 -2.46 0.20 19.58
CA THR A 49 -2.18 -1.13 20.15
C THR A 49 -2.95 -2.26 19.46
N LEU A 50 -4.11 -1.97 18.86
CA LEU A 50 -4.88 -2.97 18.11
C LEU A 50 -4.18 -3.38 16.81
N PHE A 51 -3.25 -2.59 16.29
CA PHE A 51 -2.50 -2.92 15.07
C PHE A 51 -1.59 -4.13 15.21
N HIS A 52 -1.27 -4.51 16.45
CA HIS A 52 -0.52 -5.72 16.79
C HIS A 52 -1.39 -6.98 16.91
N ILE A 53 -2.71 -6.88 16.69
CA ILE A 53 -3.57 -8.06 16.67
C ILE A 53 -3.19 -8.95 15.49
N ASP A 54 -2.81 -10.18 15.79
CA ASP A 54 -2.54 -11.19 14.79
C ASP A 54 -3.84 -11.81 14.28
N ILE A 55 -4.33 -11.32 13.15
CA ILE A 55 -5.57 -11.83 12.53
C ILE A 55 -5.47 -13.29 12.03
N LEU A 56 -4.26 -13.87 11.98
CA LEU A 56 -4.11 -15.29 11.67
C LEU A 56 -4.46 -16.16 12.88
N ASP A 57 -4.08 -15.70 14.07
CA ASP A 57 -4.40 -16.36 15.34
C ASP A 57 -5.82 -16.00 15.81
N HIS A 58 -6.26 -14.76 15.51
CA HIS A 58 -7.53 -14.18 15.91
C HIS A 58 -8.34 -13.63 14.72
N PRO A 59 -8.79 -14.48 13.78
CA PRO A 59 -9.55 -14.05 12.61
C PRO A 59 -10.87 -13.35 12.96
N GLU A 60 -11.45 -13.62 14.12
CA GLU A 60 -12.63 -12.95 14.66
C GLU A 60 -12.40 -11.45 14.95
N HIS A 61 -11.14 -11.01 15.07
CA HIS A 61 -10.78 -9.61 15.29
C HIS A 61 -10.54 -8.84 13.98
N ALA A 62 -10.59 -9.49 12.82
CA ALA A 62 -10.29 -8.84 11.54
C ALA A 62 -11.17 -7.60 11.27
N TYR A 63 -12.44 -7.64 11.66
CA TYR A 63 -13.35 -6.51 11.44
C TYR A 63 -13.07 -5.34 12.39
N VAL A 64 -12.73 -5.59 13.67
CA VAL A 64 -12.37 -4.51 14.60
C VAL A 64 -11.01 -3.90 14.27
N LEU A 65 -10.10 -4.67 13.67
CA LEU A 65 -8.86 -4.14 13.13
C LEU A 65 -9.12 -3.18 11.97
N ASP A 66 -10.02 -3.52 11.04
CA ASP A 66 -10.41 -2.62 9.95
C ASP A 66 -11.14 -1.38 10.48
N GLU A 67 -11.98 -1.52 11.50
CA GLU A 67 -12.61 -0.38 12.19
C GLU A 67 -11.58 0.54 12.85
N ALA A 68 -10.58 -0.03 13.53
CA ALA A 68 -9.49 0.71 14.15
C ALA A 68 -8.67 1.48 13.11
N VAL A 69 -8.29 0.83 12.01
CA VAL A 69 -7.61 1.46 10.88
C VAL A 69 -8.48 2.56 10.26
N SER A 70 -9.77 2.32 10.08
CA SER A 70 -10.70 3.33 9.56
C SER A 70 -10.85 4.53 10.49
N LEU A 71 -10.76 4.34 11.80
CA LEU A 71 -10.89 5.40 12.79
C LEU A 71 -9.69 6.36 12.79
N VAL A 72 -8.52 5.93 12.30
CA VAL A 72 -7.31 6.77 12.20
C VAL A 72 -7.58 8.09 11.48
N ALA A 73 -8.37 8.08 10.40
CA ALA A 73 -8.71 9.30 9.66
C ALA A 73 -9.47 10.32 10.51
N ASP A 74 -10.28 9.87 11.46
CA ASP A 74 -11.11 10.73 12.31
C ASP A 74 -10.27 11.48 13.36
N PHE A 75 -9.04 11.00 13.64
CA PHE A 75 -8.10 11.71 14.51
C PHE A 75 -7.41 12.88 13.80
N GLY A 76 -7.37 12.90 12.46
CA GLY A 76 -6.70 13.95 11.69
C GLY A 76 -5.18 13.79 11.62
N GLU A 77 -4.48 14.86 11.23
CA GLU A 77 -3.07 14.80 10.81
C GLU A 77 -2.07 14.63 11.97
N PHE A 78 -2.46 14.94 13.21
CA PHE A 78 -1.55 14.87 14.37
C PHE A 78 -1.03 13.44 14.63
N VAL A 79 -1.70 12.43 14.10
CA VAL A 79 -1.32 11.02 14.23
C VAL A 79 -0.15 10.61 13.33
N ILE A 80 0.16 11.39 12.29
CA ILE A 80 1.24 11.09 11.33
C ILE A 80 2.59 10.84 12.03
N PRO A 81 3.11 11.72 12.91
CA PRO A 81 4.36 11.44 13.61
C PRO A 81 4.30 10.19 14.48
N ILE A 82 3.16 9.91 15.11
CA ILE A 82 2.99 8.72 15.96
C ILE A 82 3.03 7.44 15.09
N LEU A 83 2.36 7.46 13.95
CA LEU A 83 2.39 6.35 12.99
C LEU A 83 3.78 6.13 12.39
N LEU A 84 4.57 7.20 12.18
CA LEU A 84 5.96 7.08 11.70
C LEU A 84 6.84 6.41 12.77
N ASP A 85 6.73 6.83 14.02
CA ASP A 85 7.47 6.21 15.13
C ASP A 85 7.10 4.73 15.30
N ASP A 86 5.80 4.40 15.23
CA ASP A 86 5.33 3.01 15.33
C ASP A 86 5.76 2.15 14.11
N LEU A 87 5.95 2.77 12.94
CA LEU A 87 6.43 2.08 11.73
C LEU A 87 7.87 1.58 11.91
N ASP A 88 8.71 2.33 12.61
CA ASP A 88 10.11 1.95 12.87
C ASP A 88 10.22 0.92 14.00
N ALA A 89 9.37 1.02 15.03
CA ALA A 89 9.43 0.18 16.23
C ALA A 89 8.59 -1.12 16.18
N GLY A 90 7.72 -1.28 15.17
CA GLY A 90 6.73 -2.35 15.10
C GLY A 90 7.22 -3.70 14.56
N ASP A 91 6.44 -4.75 14.78
CA ASP A 91 6.58 -6.01 14.04
C ASP A 91 5.99 -5.91 12.62
N MET A 92 6.35 -6.83 11.73
CA MET A 92 5.92 -6.81 10.32
C MET A 92 4.40 -6.70 10.13
N LYS A 93 3.58 -7.29 11.01
CA LYS A 93 2.11 -7.27 10.87
C LYS A 93 1.56 -5.91 11.28
N ALA A 94 2.07 -5.37 12.37
CA ALA A 94 1.75 -4.01 12.79
C ALA A 94 2.18 -2.99 11.73
N GLN A 95 3.40 -3.11 11.18
CA GLN A 95 3.90 -2.22 10.14
C GLN A 95 3.04 -2.24 8.86
N LEU A 96 2.54 -3.42 8.45
CA LEU A 96 1.58 -3.51 7.35
C LEU A 96 0.25 -2.81 7.69
N THR A 97 -0.25 -2.95 8.90
CA THR A 97 -1.47 -2.29 9.37
C THR A 97 -1.28 -0.76 9.44
N ILE A 98 -0.13 -0.29 9.90
CA ILE A 98 0.25 1.13 9.92
C ILE A 98 0.30 1.69 8.50
N GLY A 99 0.84 0.95 7.54
CA GLY A 99 0.77 1.35 6.12
C GLY A 99 -0.67 1.53 5.61
N HIS A 100 -1.60 0.68 6.07
CA HIS A 100 -3.03 0.87 5.78
C HIS A 100 -3.62 2.10 6.48
N ALA A 101 -3.21 2.37 7.73
CA ALA A 101 -3.58 3.57 8.48
C ALA A 101 -3.14 4.85 7.75
N PHE A 102 -1.90 4.91 7.24
CA PHE A 102 -1.45 6.02 6.38
C PHE A 102 -2.32 6.20 5.14
N GLY A 103 -2.77 5.11 4.52
CA GLY A 103 -3.73 5.17 3.42
C GLY A 103 -5.08 5.79 3.81
N ARG A 104 -5.49 5.67 5.08
CA ARG A 104 -6.71 6.32 5.61
C ARG A 104 -6.49 7.79 5.95
N VAL A 105 -5.31 8.15 6.46
CA VAL A 105 -4.90 9.56 6.62
C VAL A 105 -4.88 10.26 5.25
N GLY A 106 -4.35 9.58 4.23
CA GLY A 106 -4.39 10.04 2.86
C GLY A 106 -3.28 11.02 2.51
N GLU A 107 -3.60 12.02 1.70
CA GLU A 107 -2.65 12.97 1.11
C GLU A 107 -1.71 13.66 2.12
N PRO A 108 -2.16 14.11 3.32
CA PRO A 108 -1.30 14.78 4.28
C PRO A 108 -0.10 13.95 4.77
N ALA A 109 -0.20 12.61 4.70
CA ALA A 109 0.89 11.73 5.12
C ALA A 109 2.04 11.63 4.09
N LEU A 110 1.83 12.08 2.85
CA LEU A 110 2.78 11.82 1.76
C LEU A 110 4.14 12.51 1.99
N GLU A 111 4.13 13.79 2.33
CA GLU A 111 5.35 14.57 2.52
C GLU A 111 6.17 14.05 3.73
N PRO A 112 5.57 13.82 4.92
CA PRO A 112 6.28 13.20 6.04
C PRO A 112 6.87 11.81 5.73
N LEU A 113 6.14 10.96 5.01
CA LEU A 113 6.66 9.65 4.57
C LEU A 113 7.85 9.80 3.62
N LEU A 114 7.79 10.76 2.70
CA LEU A 114 8.85 11.01 1.72
C LEU A 114 10.09 11.60 2.40
N GLU A 115 9.92 12.48 3.39
CA GLU A 115 11.01 13.01 4.21
C GLU A 115 11.69 11.90 5.00
N SER A 116 10.93 11.06 5.70
CA SER A 116 11.48 9.89 6.42
C SER A 116 12.25 8.97 5.47
N PHE A 117 11.71 8.66 4.29
CA PHE A 117 12.40 7.83 3.29
C PHE A 117 13.78 8.37 2.87
N LYS A 118 13.93 9.71 2.83
CA LYS A 118 15.19 10.37 2.43
C LYS A 118 16.23 10.42 3.56
N CYS A 119 15.83 10.30 4.83
CA CYS A 119 16.70 10.47 6.00
C CYS A 119 17.57 9.24 6.33
N GLU A 120 18.13 8.57 5.32
CA GLU A 120 19.01 7.40 5.46
C GLU A 120 18.47 6.26 6.35
N GLU A 121 17.17 5.99 6.25
CA GLU A 121 16.52 4.85 6.91
C GLU A 121 17.08 3.49 6.45
N SER A 122 16.94 2.47 7.31
CA SER A 122 17.26 1.08 7.00
C SER A 122 16.46 0.58 5.77
N GLU A 123 16.96 -0.43 5.07
CA GLU A 123 16.21 -0.99 3.93
C GLU A 123 14.87 -1.58 4.39
N GLU A 124 14.83 -2.16 5.58
CA GLU A 124 13.64 -2.67 6.23
C GLU A 124 12.60 -1.56 6.44
N CYS A 125 12.99 -0.42 7.01
CA CYS A 125 12.09 0.72 7.20
C CYS A 125 11.60 1.28 5.85
N ARG A 126 12.48 1.37 4.85
CA ARG A 126 12.14 1.82 3.48
C ARG A 126 11.06 0.97 2.83
N ILE A 127 11.03 -0.35 3.08
CA ILE A 127 9.96 -1.23 2.57
C ILE A 127 8.60 -0.72 3.05
N PHE A 128 8.46 -0.46 4.34
CA PHE A 128 7.20 -0.05 4.93
C PHE A 128 6.80 1.39 4.58
N LEU A 129 7.77 2.29 4.43
CA LEU A 129 7.53 3.65 3.93
C LEU A 129 6.99 3.63 2.49
N VAL A 130 7.61 2.86 1.59
CA VAL A 130 7.14 2.70 0.21
C VAL A 130 5.78 2.00 0.17
N TYR A 131 5.57 1.01 1.03
CA TYR A 131 4.28 0.35 1.18
C TYR A 131 3.18 1.34 1.57
N ALA A 132 3.42 2.18 2.57
CA ALA A 132 2.50 3.21 3.05
C ALA A 132 2.18 4.25 1.97
N MET A 133 3.20 4.76 1.26
CA MET A 133 3.00 5.66 0.11
C MET A 133 2.09 5.01 -0.95
N GLY A 134 2.28 3.72 -1.24
CA GLY A 134 1.44 2.95 -2.16
C GLY A 134 -0.02 2.77 -1.73
N LYS A 135 -0.38 3.09 -0.47
CA LYS A 135 -1.78 3.07 0.02
C LYS A 135 -2.46 4.42 -0.08
N ILE A 136 -1.71 5.51 -0.17
CA ILE A 136 -2.26 6.86 -0.29
C ILE A 136 -3.00 7.00 -1.63
N ARG A 137 -4.22 7.51 -1.58
CA ARG A 137 -5.10 7.69 -2.74
C ARG A 137 -5.17 9.17 -3.15
N SER A 138 -4.04 9.71 -3.61
CA SER A 138 -3.93 11.07 -4.15
C SER A 138 -3.03 11.10 -5.39
N PRO A 139 -3.31 11.93 -6.41
CA PRO A 139 -2.41 12.13 -7.54
C PRO A 139 -1.06 12.76 -7.13
N ARG A 140 -0.96 13.37 -5.94
CA ARG A 140 0.32 13.90 -5.41
C ARG A 140 1.38 12.84 -5.20
N VAL A 141 1.04 11.55 -5.20
CA VAL A 141 2.02 10.45 -5.20
C VAL A 141 3.06 10.55 -6.33
N LEU A 142 2.80 11.36 -7.36
CA LEU A 142 3.79 11.76 -8.35
C LEU A 142 5.06 12.39 -7.72
N GLU A 143 4.95 13.11 -6.60
CA GLU A 143 6.08 13.71 -5.85
C GLU A 143 7.06 12.65 -5.31
N ALA A 144 6.56 11.44 -5.02
CA ALA A 144 7.36 10.31 -4.55
C ALA A 144 7.85 9.40 -5.69
N PHE A 145 7.42 9.63 -6.94
CA PHE A 145 7.61 8.68 -8.04
C PHE A 145 9.07 8.34 -8.30
N GLU A 146 9.96 9.35 -8.37
CA GLU A 146 11.39 9.15 -8.60
C GLU A 146 12.04 8.28 -7.51
N HIS A 147 11.69 8.51 -6.25
CA HIS A 147 12.25 7.79 -5.10
C HIS A 147 11.79 6.32 -5.09
N VAL A 148 10.50 6.09 -5.38
CA VAL A 148 9.96 4.74 -5.50
C VAL A 148 10.52 4.02 -6.74
N LEU A 149 10.79 4.75 -7.83
CA LEU A 149 11.44 4.20 -9.02
C LEU A 149 12.88 3.76 -8.75
N LEU A 150 13.62 4.50 -7.93
CA LEU A 150 14.94 4.07 -7.44
C LEU A 150 14.83 2.83 -6.55
N ALA A 151 13.85 2.78 -5.65
CA ALA A 151 13.59 1.61 -4.81
C ALA A 151 13.24 0.35 -5.63
N ALA A 152 12.55 0.50 -6.76
CA ALA A 152 12.24 -0.58 -7.71
C ALA A 152 13.47 -1.16 -8.44
N LYS A 153 14.65 -0.56 -8.22
CA LYS A 153 15.95 -1.03 -8.70
C LYS A 153 16.87 -1.46 -7.56
N SER A 154 16.38 -1.52 -6.31
CA SER A 154 17.18 -1.98 -5.16
C SER A 154 17.60 -3.44 -5.33
N GLU A 155 18.76 -3.81 -4.79
CA GLU A 155 19.20 -5.20 -4.66
C GLU A 155 18.32 -5.97 -3.67
N ASN A 156 17.75 -5.28 -2.67
CA ASN A 156 16.80 -5.84 -1.72
C ASN A 156 15.50 -6.25 -2.42
N LEU A 157 15.23 -7.56 -2.40
CA LEU A 157 14.09 -8.16 -3.10
C LEU A 157 12.74 -7.62 -2.60
N GLU A 158 12.58 -7.45 -1.29
CA GLU A 158 11.32 -7.01 -0.70
C GLU A 158 11.04 -5.53 -0.98
N LEU A 159 12.08 -4.68 -0.94
CA LEU A 159 11.98 -3.28 -1.32
C LEU A 159 11.63 -3.14 -2.80
N ARG A 160 12.30 -3.92 -3.65
CA ARG A 160 12.06 -3.95 -5.10
C ARG A 160 10.63 -4.39 -5.43
N ASP A 161 10.13 -5.48 -4.82
CA ASP A 161 8.74 -5.95 -4.96
C ASP A 161 7.72 -4.90 -4.51
N THR A 162 7.97 -4.29 -3.35
CA THR A 162 7.08 -3.30 -2.76
C THR A 162 7.02 -2.03 -3.62
N ALA A 163 8.16 -1.59 -4.13
CA ALA A 163 8.27 -0.42 -4.99
C ALA A 163 7.58 -0.62 -6.34
N ILE A 164 7.78 -1.74 -7.03
CA ILE A 164 7.12 -1.97 -8.32
C ILE A 164 5.59 -2.07 -8.16
N ARG A 165 5.12 -2.59 -7.02
CA ARG A 165 3.71 -2.60 -6.65
C ARG A 165 3.18 -1.19 -6.34
N ALA A 166 3.95 -0.37 -5.63
CA ALA A 166 3.59 1.01 -5.30
C ALA A 166 3.48 1.87 -6.57
N LEU A 167 4.44 1.79 -7.49
CA LEU A 167 4.37 2.45 -8.81
C LEU A 167 3.12 2.05 -9.59
N GLY A 168 2.80 0.75 -9.59
CA GLY A 168 1.55 0.27 -10.18
C GLY A 168 0.31 0.91 -9.55
N SER A 169 0.33 1.23 -8.26
CA SER A 169 -0.78 1.90 -7.57
C SER A 169 -0.79 3.41 -7.85
N PHE A 170 0.37 4.03 -8.04
CA PHE A 170 0.50 5.44 -8.42
C PHE A 170 -0.11 5.71 -9.79
N VAL A 171 0.13 4.84 -10.78
CA VAL A 171 -0.41 5.03 -12.14
C VAL A 171 -1.93 4.84 -12.23
N GLU A 172 -2.57 4.24 -11.22
CA GLU A 172 -4.04 4.25 -11.10
C GLU A 172 -4.59 5.65 -10.79
N LEU A 173 -3.77 6.49 -10.12
CA LEU A 173 -4.16 7.78 -9.54
C LEU A 173 -3.65 8.97 -10.38
N ILE A 174 -2.55 8.80 -11.09
CA ILE A 174 -1.93 9.83 -11.92
C ILE A 174 -2.57 9.82 -13.31
N ASP A 175 -3.05 10.98 -13.74
CA ASP A 175 -3.49 11.19 -15.13
C ASP A 175 -2.31 10.99 -16.10
N PRO A 176 -2.47 10.20 -17.18
CA PRO A 176 -1.42 10.00 -18.18
C PRO A 176 -0.78 11.28 -18.74
N ALA A 177 -1.53 12.38 -18.83
CA ALA A 177 -1.02 13.67 -19.28
C ALA A 177 -0.02 14.31 -18.29
N ASN A 178 -0.08 13.91 -17.02
CA ASN A 178 0.76 14.46 -15.95
C ASN A 178 1.98 13.58 -15.64
N LEU A 179 2.05 12.35 -16.14
CA LEU A 179 3.21 11.48 -15.94
C LEU A 179 4.35 11.88 -16.91
N PRO A 180 5.52 12.31 -16.42
CA PRO A 180 6.64 12.63 -17.28
C PRO A 180 7.06 11.43 -18.16
N ALA A 181 7.39 11.71 -19.42
CA ALA A 181 7.78 10.67 -20.38
C ALA A 181 9.01 9.86 -19.91
N GLU A 182 9.94 10.52 -19.19
CA GLU A 182 11.10 9.87 -18.58
C GLU A 182 10.70 8.89 -17.46
N TYR A 183 9.75 9.26 -16.60
CA TYR A 183 9.24 8.40 -15.54
C TYR A 183 8.52 7.18 -16.10
N LYS A 184 7.71 7.37 -17.15
CA LYS A 184 7.09 6.24 -17.86
C LYS A 184 8.14 5.31 -18.46
N LYS A 185 9.13 5.86 -19.18
CA LYS A 185 10.21 5.09 -19.79
C LYS A 185 10.99 4.28 -18.74
N ASP A 186 11.36 4.91 -17.64
CA ASP A 186 12.13 4.25 -16.60
C ASP A 186 11.30 3.22 -15.84
N MET A 187 10.00 3.45 -15.65
CA MET A 187 9.09 2.45 -15.09
C MET A 187 8.95 1.23 -16.01
N LEU A 188 8.86 1.43 -17.34
CA LEU A 188 8.85 0.33 -18.31
C LEU A 188 10.15 -0.47 -18.28
N GLU A 189 11.30 0.21 -18.14
CA GLU A 189 12.58 -0.47 -17.98
C GLU A 189 12.67 -1.25 -16.66
N ALA A 190 12.20 -0.67 -15.55
CA ALA A 190 12.10 -1.36 -14.28
C ALA A 190 11.18 -2.60 -14.37
N ILE A 191 10.03 -2.49 -15.04
CA ILE A 191 9.13 -3.63 -15.30
C ILE A 191 9.87 -4.71 -16.09
N ARG A 192 10.58 -4.36 -17.17
CA ARG A 192 11.34 -5.31 -18.00
C ARG A 192 12.38 -6.08 -17.19
N VAL A 193 13.14 -5.38 -16.34
CA VAL A 193 14.13 -6.02 -15.45
C VAL A 193 13.45 -6.93 -14.43
N ASN A 194 12.39 -6.45 -13.79
CA ASN A 194 11.67 -7.22 -12.77
C ASN A 194 10.91 -8.44 -13.34
N LEU A 195 10.51 -8.41 -14.61
CA LEU A 195 9.94 -9.58 -15.32
C LEU A 195 10.99 -10.67 -15.57
N ALA A 196 12.27 -10.34 -15.58
CA ALA A 196 13.36 -11.32 -15.71
C ALA A 196 13.89 -11.82 -14.35
N ASP A 197 13.29 -11.39 -13.23
CA ASP A 197 13.74 -11.74 -11.89
C ASP A 197 13.52 -13.24 -11.59
N SER A 198 14.42 -13.84 -10.81
CA SER A 198 14.29 -15.22 -10.32
C SER A 198 13.04 -15.44 -9.44
N SER A 199 12.61 -14.41 -8.73
CA SER A 199 11.46 -14.42 -7.82
C SER A 199 10.14 -14.29 -8.57
N ALA A 200 9.27 -15.30 -8.40
CA ALA A 200 7.92 -15.27 -8.95
C ALA A 200 7.07 -14.12 -8.38
N GLY A 201 7.33 -13.71 -7.13
CA GLY A 201 6.65 -12.57 -6.51
C GLY A 201 6.89 -11.29 -7.29
N VAL A 202 8.16 -10.97 -7.51
CA VAL A 202 8.62 -9.79 -8.25
C VAL A 202 8.07 -9.79 -9.68
N ARG A 203 8.20 -10.91 -10.41
CA ARG A 203 7.64 -11.04 -11.76
C ARG A 203 6.13 -10.82 -11.79
N SER A 204 5.39 -11.35 -10.80
CA SER A 204 3.93 -11.18 -10.72
C SER A 204 3.52 -9.73 -10.48
N LYS A 205 4.28 -8.97 -9.68
CA LYS A 205 4.02 -7.53 -9.47
C LYS A 205 4.39 -6.72 -10.69
N ALA A 206 5.49 -7.06 -11.38
CA ALA A 206 5.89 -6.40 -12.60
C ALA A 206 4.83 -6.51 -13.70
N ILE A 207 4.34 -7.73 -13.99
CA ILE A 207 3.30 -7.91 -15.01
C ILE A 207 1.98 -7.24 -14.62
N ARG A 208 1.61 -7.30 -13.33
CA ARG A 208 0.43 -6.60 -12.82
C ARG A 208 0.54 -5.09 -13.01
N SER A 209 1.67 -4.48 -12.64
CA SER A 209 1.91 -3.05 -12.80
C SER A 209 1.96 -2.65 -14.27
N TYR A 210 2.46 -3.52 -15.16
CA TYR A 210 2.41 -3.29 -16.61
C TYR A 210 0.97 -3.27 -17.13
N GLY A 211 0.14 -4.22 -16.71
CA GLY A 211 -1.29 -4.24 -17.02
C GLY A 211 -2.03 -2.99 -16.51
N LYS A 212 -1.62 -2.43 -15.38
CA LYS A 212 -2.19 -1.16 -14.88
C LYS A 212 -1.80 0.03 -15.74
N LEU A 213 -0.55 0.14 -16.20
CA LEU A 213 -0.16 1.17 -17.18
C LEU A 213 -1.06 1.11 -18.42
N ALA A 214 -1.32 -0.10 -18.93
CA ALA A 214 -2.20 -0.30 -20.08
C ALA A 214 -3.64 0.13 -19.80
N ARG A 215 -4.22 -0.37 -18.69
CA ARG A 215 -5.61 -0.13 -18.28
C ARG A 215 -5.89 1.35 -18.02
N HIS A 216 -4.93 2.07 -17.43
CA HIS A 216 -5.08 3.48 -17.07
C HIS A 216 -4.58 4.44 -18.16
N GLY A 217 -4.35 3.97 -19.39
CA GLY A 217 -4.10 4.83 -20.55
C GLY A 217 -2.69 5.43 -20.64
N HIS A 218 -1.73 4.91 -19.87
CA HIS A 218 -0.34 5.38 -19.89
C HIS A 218 0.46 4.87 -21.10
N LEU A 219 0.00 3.77 -21.72
CA LEU A 219 0.69 3.15 -22.85
C LEU A 219 0.15 3.63 -24.21
N THR A 220 1.06 3.86 -25.16
CA THR A 220 0.72 4.04 -26.59
C THR A 220 0.18 2.74 -27.19
N LYS A 221 -0.33 2.80 -28.43
CA LYS A 221 -0.80 1.60 -29.14
C LYS A 221 0.32 0.56 -29.30
N GLU A 222 1.51 1.01 -29.64
CA GLU A 222 2.69 0.16 -29.81
C GLU A 222 3.12 -0.45 -28.45
N GLU A 223 3.14 0.35 -27.39
CA GLU A 223 3.47 -0.12 -26.04
C GLU A 223 2.42 -1.12 -25.51
N LYS A 224 1.13 -0.91 -25.81
CA LYS A 224 0.06 -1.88 -25.50
C LYS A 224 0.26 -3.20 -26.25
N GLN A 225 0.65 -3.15 -27.52
CA GLN A 225 0.95 -4.37 -28.28
C GLN A 225 2.13 -5.14 -27.68
N VAL A 226 3.20 -4.45 -27.25
CA VAL A 226 4.32 -5.08 -26.55
C VAL A 226 3.86 -5.68 -25.22
N CYS A 227 3.02 -4.98 -24.46
CA CYS A 227 2.43 -5.49 -23.22
C CYS A 227 1.61 -6.77 -23.48
N LYS A 228 0.78 -6.78 -24.53
CA LYS A 228 -0.02 -7.94 -24.96
C LYS A 228 0.88 -9.14 -25.27
N THR A 229 1.89 -8.97 -26.13
CA THR A 229 2.82 -10.05 -26.48
C THR A 229 3.62 -10.54 -25.27
N THR A 230 3.95 -9.66 -24.33
CA THR A 230 4.59 -10.06 -23.05
C THR A 230 3.65 -10.94 -22.22
N CYS A 231 2.36 -10.61 -22.14
CA CYS A 231 1.37 -11.44 -21.45
C CYS A 231 1.21 -12.80 -22.13
N GLU A 232 1.11 -12.84 -23.45
CA GLU A 232 0.98 -14.07 -24.25
C GLU A 232 2.17 -15.01 -24.06
N LEU A 233 3.39 -14.48 -24.06
CA LEU A 233 4.62 -15.23 -23.76
C LEU A 233 4.60 -15.79 -22.34
N LEU A 234 4.24 -15.00 -21.32
CA LEU A 234 4.16 -15.50 -19.94
C LEU A 234 3.12 -16.61 -19.78
N LEU A 235 2.04 -16.57 -20.56
CA LEU A 235 0.96 -17.55 -20.56
C LEU A 235 1.29 -18.81 -21.39
N GLY A 236 2.28 -18.75 -22.29
CA GLY A 236 2.60 -19.81 -23.24
C GLY A 236 1.52 -20.06 -24.29
N VAL A 237 0.82 -19.00 -24.68
CA VAL A 237 -0.18 -19.03 -25.77
C VAL A 237 0.42 -18.55 -27.11
N ASP A 238 1.72 -18.27 -27.12
CA ASP A 238 2.48 -17.94 -28.32
C ASP A 238 3.00 -19.21 -29.05
N ASP A 239 3.65 -19.00 -30.20
CA ASP A 239 4.20 -20.07 -31.02
C ASP A 239 5.48 -20.71 -30.41
N GLN A 240 6.01 -20.18 -29.30
CA GLN A 240 7.20 -20.71 -28.63
C GLN A 240 6.83 -21.81 -27.62
N TYR A 241 5.59 -21.82 -27.14
CA TYR A 241 5.09 -22.78 -26.16
C TYR A 241 5.95 -22.85 -24.88
N ASP A 242 6.62 -21.75 -24.54
CA ASP A 242 7.30 -21.55 -23.25
C ASP A 242 6.43 -20.66 -22.35
N TRP A 243 6.48 -20.84 -21.04
CA TRP A 243 5.61 -20.09 -20.11
C TRP A 243 6.25 -19.90 -18.75
N ASP A 244 5.77 -18.91 -18.02
CA ASP A 244 6.20 -18.74 -16.63
C ASP A 244 5.67 -19.90 -15.76
N ARG A 245 6.60 -20.63 -15.15
CA ARG A 245 6.27 -21.79 -14.31
C ARG A 245 5.41 -21.42 -13.10
N ALA A 246 5.47 -20.18 -12.62
CA ALA A 246 4.71 -19.73 -11.48
C ALA A 246 3.27 -19.36 -11.88
N TYR A 247 2.30 -20.06 -11.29
CA TYR A 247 0.88 -19.76 -11.49
C TYR A 247 0.51 -18.31 -11.19
N ILE A 248 1.11 -17.71 -10.14
CA ILE A 248 0.83 -16.33 -9.76
C ILE A 248 1.19 -15.32 -10.86
N VAL A 249 2.27 -15.57 -11.61
CA VAL A 249 2.69 -14.71 -12.71
C VAL A 249 1.71 -14.86 -13.86
N ARG A 250 1.36 -16.09 -14.24
CA ARG A 250 0.38 -16.38 -15.29
C ARG A 250 -1.00 -15.81 -14.98
N LYS A 251 -1.44 -15.89 -13.72
CA LYS A 251 -2.71 -15.30 -13.28
C LYS A 251 -2.73 -13.79 -13.50
N GLU A 252 -1.68 -13.09 -13.08
CA GLU A 252 -1.58 -11.63 -13.26
C GLU A 252 -1.41 -11.25 -14.74
N ALA A 253 -0.70 -12.07 -15.54
CA ALA A 253 -0.60 -11.91 -16.99
C ALA A 253 -1.95 -12.06 -17.69
N GLN A 254 -2.76 -13.06 -17.32
CA GLN A 254 -4.12 -13.21 -17.85
C GLN A 254 -4.98 -11.99 -17.50
N GLN A 255 -4.92 -11.51 -16.26
CA GLN A 255 -5.68 -10.32 -15.84
C GLN A 255 -5.25 -9.05 -16.59
N ALA A 256 -3.96 -8.91 -16.91
CA ALA A 256 -3.46 -7.81 -17.73
C ALA A 256 -3.95 -7.92 -19.17
N LEU A 257 -3.93 -9.14 -19.75
CA LEU A 257 -4.41 -9.43 -21.09
C LEU A 257 -5.92 -9.17 -21.25
N ASP A 258 -6.74 -9.68 -20.32
CA ASP A 258 -8.19 -9.47 -20.32
C ASP A 258 -8.55 -7.98 -20.35
N CYS A 259 -7.75 -7.14 -19.68
CA CYS A 259 -7.93 -5.69 -19.68
C CYS A 259 -7.45 -5.00 -20.94
N LEU A 260 -6.45 -5.54 -21.64
CA LEU A 260 -6.03 -5.03 -22.94
C LEU A 260 -7.11 -5.31 -23.99
N GLU A 261 -7.70 -6.50 -23.97
CA GLU A 261 -8.74 -6.94 -24.92
C GLU A 261 -10.08 -6.27 -24.64
N GLY A 262 -10.45 -6.06 -23.37
CA GLY A 262 -11.67 -5.34 -22.99
C GLY A 262 -11.60 -3.81 -23.07
N CYS A 263 -10.44 -3.23 -23.45
CA CYS A 263 -10.28 -1.79 -23.69
C CYS A 263 -10.40 -1.42 -25.18
N GLU A 264 -10.61 -2.39 -26.07
CA GLU A 264 -10.93 -2.16 -27.48
C GLU A 264 -12.45 -1.98 -27.65
N ASP A 265 -12.98 -0.84 -27.21
CA ASP A 265 -14.32 -0.34 -27.57
C ASP A 265 -14.31 1.20 -27.69
#